data_AF-A0A8H3HP28-F1
#
_entry.id   AF-A0A8H3HP28-F1
#
_cell.length_a   1.000
_cell.length_b   1.000
_cell.length_c   1.000
_cell.angle_alpha   90.00
_cell.angle_beta   90.00
_cell.angle_gamma   90.00
#
_symmetry.space_group_name_H-M   'P 1'
#
loop_
_entity.id
_entity.type
_entity.pdbx_description
1 polymer ?
#
loop_
_entity_poly.entity_id
_entity_poly.type
_entity_poly.pdbx_seq_one_letter_code
_entity_poly.pdbx_strand_id
1 'polypeptide(L)'
;MRSLLSLAVAAVGLIPGATAITAFPGAEGFGANAVGGRGGSVYVVTNLNDRENDIQCSGSFRDAVSQPNRIVVFAVGGVIKITDRVVISHHVTIAGQTAPGGGITIYGNGVSYSNAHHTITRYIRYRMGKGGESGKDGITIADGHDMIFDHVSASWGRDETFSINGDVSNITISDTIIAQGLETHSCGGLMQTDTGGVSIIRSLYIDNKTRNPKVKGVNEFVNNIIYNWGGGGGYIAGDS
;
A
#
# COMPACT_ATOMS: atom_id res chain seq x y z
N MET A 1 60.37 42.98 -6.81
CA MET A 1 58.98 42.48 -6.92
C MET A 1 58.91 41.12 -6.26
N ARG A 2 58.31 41.01 -5.07
CA ARG A 2 58.04 39.71 -4.41
C ARG A 2 56.53 39.62 -4.23
N SER A 3 55.90 38.78 -5.06
CA SER A 3 54.47 38.49 -5.00
C SER A 3 54.21 37.50 -3.88
N LEU A 4 53.39 37.89 -2.90
CA LEU A 4 52.83 37.00 -1.88
C LEU A 4 51.55 36.38 -2.46
N LEU A 5 51.60 35.09 -2.83
CA LEU A 5 50.39 34.32 -3.11
C LEU A 5 49.76 33.93 -1.77
N SER A 6 48.58 34.48 -1.48
CA SER A 6 47.70 34.03 -0.40
C SER A 6 46.98 32.76 -0.85
N LEU A 7 47.22 31.65 -0.15
CA LEU A 7 46.49 30.40 -0.33
C LEU A 7 45.16 30.49 0.41
N ALA A 8 44.05 30.70 -0.31
CA ALA A 8 42.72 30.62 0.26
C ALA A 8 42.34 29.15 0.47
N VAL A 9 42.32 28.70 1.72
CA VAL A 9 41.76 27.40 2.10
C VAL A 9 40.25 27.54 2.13
N ALA A 10 39.55 26.99 1.13
CA ALA A 10 38.10 26.88 1.16
C ALA A 10 37.70 25.79 2.16
N ALA A 11 37.14 26.20 3.30
CA ALA A 11 36.50 25.28 4.22
C ALA A 11 35.20 24.77 3.58
N VAL A 12 35.23 23.54 3.04
CA VAL A 12 34.03 22.83 2.61
C VAL A 12 33.27 22.43 3.88
N GLY A 13 32.26 23.21 4.24
CA GLY A 13 31.33 22.81 5.30
C GLY A 13 30.57 21.56 4.86
N LEU A 14 30.78 20.43 5.55
CA LEU A 14 29.86 19.30 5.47
C LEU A 14 28.52 19.76 6.03
N ILE A 15 27.57 20.07 5.15
CA ILE A 15 26.16 20.15 5.52
C ILE A 15 25.76 18.70 5.82
N PRO A 16 25.34 18.37 7.05
CA PRO A 16 24.80 17.04 7.33
C PRO A 16 23.57 16.88 6.43
N GLY A 17 23.65 16.00 5.45
CA GLY A 17 22.48 15.60 4.68
C GLY A 17 21.49 14.99 5.67
N ALA A 18 20.35 15.64 5.88
CA ALA A 18 19.29 15.06 6.68
C ALA A 18 18.84 13.77 5.98
N THR A 19 19.24 12.62 6.50
CA THR A 19 18.73 11.33 6.05
C THR A 19 17.22 11.35 6.28
N ALA A 20 16.44 11.22 5.21
CA ALA A 20 15.00 11.17 5.30
C ALA A 20 14.59 10.09 6.32
N ILE A 21 13.73 10.47 7.28
CA ILE A 21 13.22 9.51 8.27
C ILE A 21 12.24 8.60 7.54
N THR A 22 12.64 7.36 7.33
CA THR A 22 11.83 6.34 6.66
C THR A 22 10.47 6.13 7.34
N ALA A 23 9.53 5.52 6.60
CA ALA A 23 8.16 5.24 7.04
C ALA A 23 8.12 4.50 8.39
N PHE A 24 9.01 3.54 8.56
CA PHE A 24 9.30 2.81 9.79
C PHE A 24 10.75 2.30 9.76
N PRO A 25 11.33 1.90 10.90
CA PRO A 25 12.67 1.29 10.93
C PRO A 25 12.73 0.08 10.00
N GLY A 26 13.66 0.10 9.03
CA GLY A 26 13.82 -0.96 8.04
C GLY A 26 12.88 -0.89 6.83
N ALA A 27 12.14 0.20 6.62
CA ALA A 27 11.42 0.40 5.37
C ALA A 27 12.39 0.53 4.18
N GLU A 28 12.08 -0.16 3.09
CA GLU A 28 12.91 -0.30 1.89
C GLU A 28 12.12 0.02 0.61
N GLY A 29 12.82 0.12 -0.51
CA GLY A 29 12.22 0.36 -1.81
C GLY A 29 11.74 1.79 -2.05
N PHE A 30 11.10 2.03 -3.19
CA PHE A 30 10.74 3.37 -3.62
C PHE A 30 9.76 4.10 -2.68
N GLY A 31 8.87 3.37 -1.99
CA GLY A 31 7.92 3.92 -1.00
C GLY A 31 8.49 4.11 0.41
N ALA A 32 9.78 3.82 0.64
CA ALA A 32 10.38 3.82 1.99
C ALA A 32 10.27 5.16 2.73
N ASN A 33 10.13 6.26 2.01
CA ASN A 33 10.07 7.62 2.56
C ASN A 33 8.65 8.14 2.81
N ALA A 34 7.61 7.32 2.63
CA ALA A 34 6.24 7.69 2.97
C ALA A 34 6.16 8.19 4.42
N VAL A 35 5.57 9.36 4.64
CA VAL A 35 5.54 9.97 5.98
C VAL A 35 4.33 9.56 6.82
N GLY A 36 3.30 8.98 6.20
CA GLY A 36 2.09 8.56 6.89
C GLY A 36 1.38 9.73 7.59
N GLY A 37 0.78 9.43 8.74
CA GLY A 37 0.14 10.43 9.60
C GLY A 37 1.08 11.11 10.60
N ARG A 38 2.40 11.08 10.40
CA ARG A 38 3.37 11.68 11.32
C ARG A 38 3.06 13.17 11.55
N GLY A 39 2.97 13.58 12.81
CA GLY A 39 2.59 14.95 13.20
C GLY A 39 1.08 15.23 13.14
N GLY A 40 0.29 14.26 12.67
CA GLY A 40 -1.16 14.32 12.65
C GLY A 40 -1.82 13.83 13.94
N SER A 41 -3.13 13.56 13.84
CA SER A 41 -3.94 13.09 14.97
C SER A 41 -3.98 11.56 15.06
N VAL A 42 -4.11 11.01 16.27
CA VAL A 42 -4.39 9.58 16.45
C VAL A 42 -5.90 9.37 16.38
N TYR A 43 -6.34 8.43 15.55
CA TYR A 43 -7.72 7.97 15.49
C TYR A 43 -7.81 6.52 15.93
N VAL A 44 -8.66 6.23 16.91
CA VAL A 44 -8.86 4.87 17.43
C VAL A 44 -10.12 4.27 16.82
N VAL A 45 -9.97 3.19 16.05
CA VAL A 45 -11.11 2.36 15.61
C VAL A 45 -11.61 1.56 16.82
N THR A 46 -12.84 1.82 17.22
CA THR A 46 -13.46 1.28 18.45
C THR A 46 -14.60 0.31 18.18
N ASN A 47 -15.03 0.16 16.92
CA ASN A 47 -16.08 -0.77 16.55
C ASN A 47 -15.81 -1.41 15.17
N LEU A 48 -16.55 -2.48 14.87
CA LEU A 48 -16.44 -3.24 13.62
C LEU A 48 -17.48 -2.84 12.57
N ASN A 49 -18.25 -1.78 12.81
CA ASN A 49 -19.28 -1.32 11.89
C ASN A 49 -18.64 -0.57 10.72
N ASP A 50 -19.20 -0.71 9.52
CA ASP A 50 -18.84 0.13 8.37
C ASP A 50 -19.59 1.47 8.41
N ARG A 51 -20.89 1.40 8.74
CA ARG A 51 -21.85 2.50 8.80
C ARG A 51 -22.90 2.22 9.87
N GLU A 52 -23.64 3.25 10.27
CA GLU A 52 -24.85 3.16 11.08
C GLU A 52 -25.98 3.89 10.33
N ASN A 53 -27.10 3.21 10.05
CA ASN A 53 -28.23 3.75 9.27
C ASN A 53 -27.77 4.40 7.95
N ASP A 54 -26.88 3.72 7.22
CA ASP A 54 -26.24 4.17 5.96
C ASP A 54 -25.32 5.41 6.07
N ILE A 55 -25.15 5.95 7.28
CA ILE A 55 -24.26 7.08 7.56
C ILE A 55 -22.93 6.56 8.10
N GLN A 56 -21.82 7.13 7.64
CA GLN A 56 -20.50 6.86 8.20
C GLN A 56 -20.51 7.15 9.71
N CYS A 57 -20.12 6.17 10.52
CA CYS A 57 -20.21 6.27 11.97
C CYS A 57 -18.83 6.48 12.61
N SER A 58 -18.79 7.27 13.69
CA SER A 58 -17.58 7.49 14.47
C SER A 58 -17.08 6.17 15.10
N GLY A 59 -15.78 6.06 15.26
CA GLY A 59 -15.09 4.84 15.71
C GLY A 59 -14.97 3.74 14.66
N SER A 60 -15.52 3.92 13.45
CA SER A 60 -15.38 2.96 12.35
C SER A 60 -14.05 3.10 11.61
N PHE A 61 -13.62 2.04 10.93
CA PHE A 61 -12.47 2.10 10.02
C PHE A 61 -12.70 3.07 8.86
N ARG A 62 -13.91 3.11 8.29
CA ARG A 62 -14.26 4.04 7.21
C ARG A 62 -14.07 5.49 7.64
N ASP A 63 -14.57 5.84 8.83
CA ASP A 63 -14.38 7.19 9.36
C ASP A 63 -12.90 7.49 9.60
N ALA A 64 -12.17 6.55 10.20
CA ALA A 64 -10.76 6.69 10.52
C ALA A 64 -9.91 7.10 9.30
N VAL A 65 -10.12 6.44 8.15
CA VAL A 65 -9.29 6.60 6.94
C VAL A 65 -9.81 7.65 5.97
N SER A 66 -11.04 8.17 6.17
CA SER A 66 -11.66 9.15 5.27
C SER A 66 -11.06 10.55 5.33
N GLN A 67 -10.24 10.83 6.35
CA GLN A 67 -9.64 12.14 6.57
C GLN A 67 -8.11 12.04 6.60
N PRO A 68 -7.41 13.10 6.16
CA PRO A 68 -5.97 13.08 6.08
C PRO A 68 -5.30 13.31 7.44
N ASN A 69 -3.98 13.15 7.49
CA ASN A 69 -3.13 13.46 8.64
C ASN A 69 -3.54 12.67 9.89
N ARG A 70 -3.71 11.36 9.73
CA ARG A 70 -4.17 10.46 10.80
C ARG A 70 -3.28 9.24 10.98
N ILE A 71 -3.05 8.90 12.23
CA ILE A 71 -2.51 7.60 12.64
C ILE A 71 -3.70 6.77 13.14
N VAL A 72 -4.11 5.79 12.35
CA VAL A 72 -5.22 4.90 12.64
C VAL A 72 -4.70 3.69 13.42
N VAL A 73 -5.21 3.55 14.64
CA VAL A 73 -4.95 2.42 15.56
C VAL A 73 -6.26 1.73 15.91
N PHE A 74 -6.19 0.51 16.43
CA PHE A 74 -7.37 -0.35 16.62
C PHE A 74 -7.50 -0.79 18.08
N ALA A 75 -8.64 -0.48 18.70
CA ALA A 75 -9.03 -1.05 20.00
C ALA A 75 -9.81 -2.36 19.85
N VAL A 76 -10.18 -2.74 18.62
CA VAL A 76 -10.95 -3.93 18.28
C VAL A 76 -10.23 -4.77 17.22
N GLY A 77 -10.39 -6.09 17.32
CA GLY A 77 -9.94 -7.06 16.31
C GLY A 77 -11.14 -7.79 15.71
N GLY A 78 -10.98 -8.38 14.54
CA GLY A 78 -12.05 -9.11 13.85
C GLY A 78 -12.23 -8.70 12.39
N VAL A 79 -13.47 -8.80 11.91
CA VAL A 79 -13.83 -8.54 10.51
C VAL A 79 -14.76 -7.34 10.44
N ILE A 80 -14.33 -6.30 9.72
CA ILE A 80 -15.14 -5.15 9.33
C ILE A 80 -15.73 -5.45 7.96
N LYS A 81 -17.06 -5.55 7.90
CA LYS A 81 -17.77 -5.84 6.64
C LYS A 81 -18.19 -4.55 5.98
N ILE A 82 -17.59 -4.22 4.84
CA ILE A 82 -17.88 -3.01 4.07
C ILE A 82 -18.85 -3.32 2.92
N THR A 83 -19.79 -2.42 2.67
CA THR A 83 -20.73 -2.56 1.53
C THR A 83 -20.21 -1.84 0.29
N ASP A 84 -19.75 -0.60 0.47
CA ASP A 84 -19.13 0.20 -0.58
C ASP A 84 -17.62 0.21 -0.43
N ARG A 85 -16.93 0.55 -1.52
CA ARG A 85 -15.49 0.78 -1.51
C ARG A 85 -15.10 1.79 -0.44
N VAL A 86 -14.07 1.46 0.35
CA VAL A 86 -13.48 2.43 1.29
C VAL A 86 -12.40 3.21 0.55
N VAL A 87 -12.48 4.53 0.61
CA VAL A 87 -11.46 5.42 0.03
C VAL A 87 -10.54 5.88 1.15
N ILE A 88 -9.23 5.71 0.95
CA ILE A 88 -8.19 6.09 1.90
C ILE A 88 -7.70 7.49 1.56
N SER A 89 -7.67 8.38 2.54
CA SER A 89 -7.12 9.73 2.37
C SER A 89 -5.58 9.73 2.35
N HIS A 90 -4.98 10.88 2.03
CA HIS A 90 -3.53 11.07 2.06
C HIS A 90 -3.00 11.29 3.48
N HIS A 91 -1.70 11.08 3.70
CA HIS A 91 -1.06 11.24 5.02
C HIS A 91 -1.72 10.41 6.12
N VAL A 92 -2.02 9.14 5.79
CA VAL A 92 -2.64 8.19 6.72
C VAL A 92 -1.66 7.07 7.03
N THR A 93 -1.45 6.79 8.33
CA THR A 93 -0.81 5.56 8.80
C THR A 93 -1.89 4.60 9.31
N ILE A 94 -2.04 3.43 8.71
CA ILE A 94 -2.88 2.34 9.20
C ILE A 94 -1.99 1.33 9.93
N ALA A 95 -2.06 1.33 11.27
CA ALA A 95 -1.24 0.49 12.14
C ALA A 95 -2.01 -0.76 12.59
N GLY A 96 -2.23 -1.71 11.69
CA GLY A 96 -3.02 -2.92 11.93
C GLY A 96 -2.49 -3.81 13.06
N GLN A 97 -1.19 -3.72 13.38
CA GLN A 97 -0.56 -4.46 14.48
C GLN A 97 -1.05 -4.03 15.87
N THR A 98 -1.76 -2.90 15.97
CA THR A 98 -2.39 -2.46 17.22
C THR A 98 -3.68 -3.20 17.54
N ALA A 99 -4.30 -3.86 16.55
CA ALA A 99 -5.54 -4.59 16.74
C ALA A 99 -5.33 -5.79 17.68
N PRO A 100 -6.19 -5.99 18.69
CA PRO A 100 -6.08 -7.13 19.60
C PRO A 100 -6.39 -8.47 18.93
N GLY A 101 -5.96 -9.55 19.59
CA GLY A 101 -6.29 -10.93 19.19
C GLY A 101 -5.70 -11.29 17.83
N GLY A 102 -6.54 -11.82 16.94
CA GLY A 102 -6.14 -12.26 15.60
C GLY A 102 -5.94 -11.15 14.58
N GLY A 103 -5.93 -9.87 14.99
CA GLY A 103 -5.79 -8.69 14.13
C GLY A 103 -7.09 -8.25 13.46
N ILE A 104 -6.98 -7.37 12.46
CA ILE A 104 -8.13 -6.78 11.74
C ILE A 104 -8.21 -7.28 10.28
N THR A 105 -9.43 -7.42 9.77
CA THR A 105 -9.72 -7.77 8.37
C THR A 105 -10.80 -6.85 7.83
N ILE A 106 -10.58 -6.28 6.66
CA ILE A 106 -11.60 -5.56 5.89
C ILE A 106 -12.15 -6.52 4.85
N TYR A 107 -13.46 -6.78 4.89
CA TYR A 107 -14.15 -7.70 3.99
C TYR A 107 -15.27 -7.00 3.23
N GLY A 108 -15.28 -7.04 1.88
CA GLY A 108 -16.35 -6.42 1.07
C GLY A 108 -15.81 -5.70 -0.16
N ASN A 109 -16.48 -4.64 -0.62
CA ASN A 109 -16.26 -4.01 -1.95
C ASN A 109 -14.92 -3.24 -2.17
N GLY A 110 -13.81 -3.76 -1.63
CA GLY A 110 -12.45 -3.30 -1.88
C GLY A 110 -12.09 -1.97 -1.21
N VAL A 111 -10.82 -1.59 -1.39
CA VAL A 111 -10.27 -0.31 -0.92
C VAL A 111 -9.56 0.43 -2.04
N SER A 112 -9.66 1.75 -2.02
CA SER A 112 -9.02 2.64 -3.00
C SER A 112 -8.03 3.55 -2.30
N TYR A 113 -6.78 3.51 -2.76
CA TYR A 113 -5.76 4.50 -2.42
C TYR A 113 -5.55 5.50 -3.57
N SER A 114 -6.39 5.48 -4.60
CA SER A 114 -6.34 6.49 -5.67
C SER A 114 -6.54 7.90 -5.13
N ASN A 115 -5.72 8.84 -5.61
CA ASN A 115 -5.56 10.23 -5.13
C ASN A 115 -4.98 10.36 -3.71
N ALA A 116 -4.51 9.28 -3.09
CA ALA A 116 -3.77 9.36 -1.84
C ALA A 116 -2.28 9.64 -2.10
N HIS A 117 -1.56 10.04 -1.06
CA HIS A 117 -0.11 10.08 -1.07
C HIS A 117 0.42 10.07 0.36
N HIS A 118 1.68 9.69 0.52
CA HIS A 118 2.32 9.58 1.85
C HIS A 118 1.54 8.68 2.81
N THR A 119 1.10 7.51 2.33
CA THR A 119 0.36 6.55 3.17
C THR A 119 1.27 5.40 3.62
N ILE A 120 1.03 4.92 4.84
CA ILE A 120 1.73 3.76 5.41
C ILE A 120 0.66 2.78 5.87
N THR A 121 0.64 1.57 5.31
CA THR A 121 -0.34 0.55 5.68
C THR A 121 0.37 -0.73 6.11
N ARG A 122 0.13 -1.16 7.36
CA ARG A 122 0.80 -2.35 7.91
C ARG A 122 -0.11 -3.32 8.64
N TYR A 123 0.23 -4.61 8.59
CA TYR A 123 -0.37 -5.69 9.39
C TYR A 123 -1.90 -5.77 9.33
N ILE A 124 -2.47 -5.62 8.12
CA ILE A 124 -3.92 -5.66 7.88
C ILE A 124 -4.25 -6.62 6.72
N ARG A 125 -5.45 -7.22 6.79
CA ARG A 125 -5.98 -8.10 5.75
C ARG A 125 -7.10 -7.41 4.97
N TYR A 126 -7.00 -7.40 3.64
CA TYR A 126 -8.05 -6.99 2.72
C TYR A 126 -8.61 -8.21 1.99
N ARG A 127 -9.93 -8.38 2.01
CA ARG A 127 -10.64 -9.53 1.44
C ARG A 127 -11.83 -9.02 0.63
N MET A 128 -11.73 -8.97 -0.68
CA MET A 128 -12.84 -8.38 -1.45
C MET A 128 -14.06 -9.32 -1.48
N GLY A 129 -13.82 -10.57 -1.90
CA GLY A 129 -14.82 -11.62 -1.88
C GLY A 129 -15.85 -11.47 -3.00
N LYS A 130 -16.70 -12.51 -3.15
CA LYS A 130 -17.69 -12.58 -4.24
C LYS A 130 -18.71 -11.44 -4.21
N GLY A 131 -18.97 -10.87 -3.03
CA GLY A 131 -19.90 -9.76 -2.84
C GLY A 131 -19.39 -8.39 -3.31
N GLY A 132 -18.09 -8.27 -3.62
CA GLY A 132 -17.55 -7.07 -4.24
C GLY A 132 -18.03 -6.88 -5.69
N GLU A 133 -17.95 -5.65 -6.17
CA GLU A 133 -18.33 -5.25 -7.52
C GLU A 133 -17.49 -5.99 -8.58
N SER A 134 -18.12 -6.42 -9.69
CA SER A 134 -17.42 -7.07 -10.79
C SER A 134 -16.47 -6.12 -11.52
N GLY A 135 -15.31 -6.61 -11.95
CA GLY A 135 -14.37 -5.77 -12.72
C GLY A 135 -13.78 -4.62 -11.91
N LYS A 136 -13.72 -4.78 -10.58
CA LYS A 136 -13.05 -3.87 -9.66
C LYS A 136 -12.00 -4.63 -8.85
N ASP A 137 -10.92 -3.95 -8.52
CA ASP A 137 -9.82 -4.52 -7.77
C ASP A 137 -10.12 -4.61 -6.28
N GLY A 138 -9.46 -5.54 -5.59
CA GLY A 138 -9.48 -5.61 -4.13
C GLY A 138 -8.79 -4.42 -3.46
N ILE A 139 -7.61 -4.05 -3.98
CA ILE A 139 -6.88 -2.83 -3.64
C ILE A 139 -6.52 -2.14 -4.95
N THR A 140 -6.87 -0.87 -5.10
CA THR A 140 -6.59 -0.11 -6.32
C THR A 140 -5.84 1.19 -6.02
N ILE A 141 -4.84 1.51 -6.86
CA ILE A 141 -4.13 2.78 -6.90
C ILE A 141 -4.07 3.24 -8.37
N ALA A 142 -4.87 4.23 -8.72
CA ALA A 142 -4.93 4.77 -10.08
C ALA A 142 -4.26 6.14 -10.24
N ASP A 143 -4.01 6.81 -9.11
CA ASP A 143 -3.31 8.09 -9.02
C ASP A 143 -2.73 8.18 -7.60
N GLY A 144 -1.54 8.77 -7.44
CA GLY A 144 -0.94 9.01 -6.13
C GLY A 144 0.53 8.65 -6.03
N HIS A 145 1.15 8.94 -4.89
CA HIS A 145 2.58 8.70 -4.73
C HIS A 145 3.05 8.47 -3.29
N ASP A 146 4.26 7.92 -3.14
CA ASP A 146 4.93 7.71 -1.86
C ASP A 146 4.08 6.90 -0.88
N MET A 147 3.83 5.63 -1.21
CA MET A 147 3.05 4.73 -0.36
C MET A 147 3.83 3.47 -0.05
N ILE A 148 3.64 2.94 1.16
CA ILE A 148 4.21 1.65 1.55
C ILE A 148 3.16 0.74 2.18
N PHE A 149 3.13 -0.50 1.68
CA PHE A 149 2.29 -1.59 2.14
C PHE A 149 3.21 -2.69 2.68
N ASP A 150 3.21 -2.90 3.98
CA ASP A 150 4.13 -3.83 4.64
C ASP A 150 3.38 -4.82 5.54
N HIS A 151 3.65 -6.13 5.42
CA HIS A 151 2.88 -7.15 6.14
C HIS A 151 1.36 -7.07 5.89
N VAL A 152 0.98 -6.71 4.66
CA VAL A 152 -0.42 -6.72 4.23
C VAL A 152 -0.76 -8.11 3.67
N SER A 153 -2.02 -8.48 3.72
CA SER A 153 -2.50 -9.62 2.95
C SER A 153 -3.75 -9.23 2.18
N ALA A 154 -3.74 -9.43 0.87
CA ALA A 154 -4.85 -9.16 -0.03
C ALA A 154 -5.31 -10.47 -0.68
N SER A 155 -6.62 -10.72 -0.73
CA SER A 155 -7.15 -11.82 -1.53
C SER A 155 -8.58 -11.63 -1.99
N TRP A 156 -9.00 -12.54 -2.87
CA TRP A 156 -10.35 -12.63 -3.41
C TRP A 156 -10.79 -11.40 -4.20
N GLY A 157 -9.85 -10.76 -4.91
CA GLY A 157 -10.16 -9.71 -5.89
C GLY A 157 -11.12 -10.21 -6.97
N ARG A 158 -11.99 -9.32 -7.47
CA ARG A 158 -12.95 -9.60 -8.55
C ARG A 158 -12.40 -9.25 -9.93
N ASP A 159 -11.37 -8.42 -9.96
CA ASP A 159 -10.50 -8.13 -11.11
C ASP A 159 -9.05 -8.38 -10.65
N GLU A 160 -8.23 -7.35 -10.40
CA GLU A 160 -6.97 -7.57 -9.68
C GLU A 160 -7.16 -7.71 -8.17
N THR A 161 -6.29 -8.50 -7.53
CA THR A 161 -6.24 -8.55 -6.07
C THR A 161 -5.61 -7.29 -5.49
N PHE A 162 -4.53 -6.80 -6.11
CA PHE A 162 -3.88 -5.53 -5.79
C PHE A 162 -3.30 -4.93 -7.07
N SER A 163 -3.92 -3.85 -7.57
CA SER A 163 -3.51 -3.16 -8.80
C SER A 163 -2.93 -1.77 -8.52
N ILE A 164 -1.85 -1.45 -9.23
CA ILE A 164 -1.25 -0.12 -9.36
C ILE A 164 -1.22 0.19 -10.86
N ASN A 165 -2.05 1.13 -11.31
CA ASN A 165 -2.18 1.44 -12.73
C ASN A 165 -2.74 2.85 -12.96
N GLY A 166 -1.89 3.75 -13.44
CA GLY A 166 -2.21 5.14 -13.76
C GLY A 166 -1.06 6.06 -13.38
N ASP A 167 -1.38 7.30 -13.01
CA ASP A 167 -0.42 8.35 -12.66
C ASP A 167 0.15 8.11 -11.25
N VAL A 168 0.93 7.03 -11.10
CA VAL A 168 1.43 6.56 -9.81
C VAL A 168 2.96 6.60 -9.77
N SER A 169 3.53 6.91 -8.60
CA SER A 169 4.98 6.85 -8.37
C SER A 169 5.35 6.44 -6.94
N ASN A 170 6.56 5.92 -6.76
CA ASN A 170 7.17 5.62 -5.45
C ASN A 170 6.32 4.73 -4.52
N ILE A 171 6.11 3.48 -4.93
CA ILE A 171 5.32 2.52 -4.13
C ILE A 171 6.23 1.38 -3.66
N THR A 172 6.07 0.96 -2.41
CA THR A 172 6.65 -0.30 -1.91
C THR A 172 5.54 -1.25 -1.46
N ILE A 173 5.62 -2.50 -1.89
CA ILE A 173 4.90 -3.65 -1.35
C ILE A 173 5.95 -4.59 -0.75
N SER A 174 6.00 -4.68 0.58
CA SER A 174 6.97 -5.52 1.31
C SER A 174 6.28 -6.56 2.19
N ASP A 175 6.88 -7.75 2.29
CA ASP A 175 6.47 -8.80 3.23
C ASP A 175 4.96 -9.12 3.16
N THR A 176 4.40 -9.03 1.95
CA THR A 176 2.95 -9.01 1.73
C THR A 176 2.49 -10.27 0.99
N ILE A 177 1.27 -10.72 1.27
CA ILE A 177 0.64 -11.86 0.58
C ILE A 177 -0.43 -11.35 -0.39
N ILE A 178 -0.32 -11.69 -1.67
CA ILE A 178 -1.31 -11.39 -2.71
C ILE A 178 -1.83 -12.72 -3.26
N ALA A 179 -3.04 -13.10 -2.81
CA ALA A 179 -3.52 -14.46 -2.96
C ALA A 179 -4.92 -14.58 -3.57
N GLN A 180 -5.11 -15.69 -4.27
CA GLN A 180 -6.36 -16.23 -4.78
C GLN A 180 -7.39 -15.18 -5.24
N GLY A 181 -7.05 -14.42 -6.29
CA GLY A 181 -8.04 -13.69 -7.09
C GLY A 181 -9.17 -14.62 -7.53
N LEU A 182 -10.40 -14.13 -7.54
CA LEU A 182 -11.57 -14.96 -7.87
C LEU A 182 -11.70 -15.14 -9.38
N GLU A 183 -12.17 -16.31 -9.81
CA GLU A 183 -12.58 -16.53 -11.20
C GLU A 183 -13.79 -15.65 -11.56
N THR A 184 -13.94 -15.23 -12.82
CA THR A 184 -13.19 -15.68 -14.01
C THR A 184 -11.91 -14.88 -14.33
N HIS A 185 -11.60 -13.86 -13.52
CA HIS A 185 -10.49 -12.94 -13.76
C HIS A 185 -9.46 -12.98 -12.61
N SER A 186 -9.03 -14.18 -12.23
CA SER A 186 -8.12 -14.40 -11.11
C SER A 186 -6.73 -13.81 -11.36
N CYS A 187 -6.51 -12.57 -10.91
CA CYS A 187 -5.28 -11.82 -11.15
C CYS A 187 -4.60 -11.39 -9.83
N GLY A 188 -3.27 -11.48 -9.79
CA GLY A 188 -2.48 -10.92 -8.70
C GLY A 188 -2.53 -9.39 -8.71
N GLY A 189 -2.04 -8.77 -9.79
CA GLY A 189 -1.98 -7.32 -9.90
C GLY A 189 -1.28 -6.78 -11.15
N LEU A 190 -1.71 -5.60 -11.61
CA LEU A 190 -0.90 -4.73 -12.45
C LEU A 190 0.05 -3.91 -11.57
N MET A 191 1.27 -3.69 -12.05
CA MET A 191 2.29 -2.88 -11.39
C MET A 191 2.88 -1.93 -12.42
N GLN A 192 2.21 -0.80 -12.59
CA GLN A 192 2.56 0.22 -13.57
C GLN A 192 2.69 1.58 -12.89
N THR A 193 3.84 2.20 -13.08
CA THR A 193 4.11 3.59 -12.73
C THR A 193 4.63 4.34 -13.96
N ASP A 194 4.30 5.63 -14.06
CA ASP A 194 4.80 6.49 -15.13
C ASP A 194 6.16 7.09 -14.79
N THR A 195 6.33 7.47 -13.52
CA THR A 195 7.58 7.99 -12.95
C THR A 195 7.79 7.38 -11.57
N GLY A 196 9.03 7.43 -11.05
CA GLY A 196 9.38 6.61 -9.90
C GLY A 196 9.20 5.12 -10.20
N GLY A 197 9.27 4.28 -9.17
CA GLY A 197 9.14 2.83 -9.34
C GLY A 197 8.23 2.16 -8.33
N VAL A 198 7.93 0.89 -8.60
CA VAL A 198 7.31 -0.03 -7.64
C VAL A 198 8.36 -1.00 -7.14
N SER A 199 8.56 -1.05 -5.83
CA SER A 199 9.34 -2.09 -5.17
C SER A 199 8.41 -3.18 -4.64
N ILE A 200 8.67 -4.42 -4.99
CA ILE A 200 8.00 -5.60 -4.47
C ILE A 200 9.07 -6.48 -3.85
N ILE A 201 9.04 -6.60 -2.53
CA ILE A 201 10.13 -7.16 -1.75
C ILE A 201 9.58 -8.23 -0.79
N ARG A 202 10.21 -9.42 -0.75
CA ARG A 202 9.87 -10.51 0.19
C ARG A 202 8.38 -10.88 0.25
N SER A 203 7.68 -10.71 -0.87
CA SER A 203 6.24 -10.90 -0.96
C SER A 203 5.88 -12.24 -1.61
N LEU A 204 4.71 -12.75 -1.27
CA LEU A 204 4.17 -14.00 -1.76
C LEU A 204 2.98 -13.73 -2.69
N TYR A 205 3.11 -14.15 -3.95
CA TYR A 205 1.98 -14.32 -4.86
C TYR A 205 1.60 -15.80 -4.91
N ILE A 206 0.34 -16.12 -4.62
CA ILE A 206 -0.10 -17.51 -4.52
C ILE A 206 -1.53 -17.72 -5.03
N ASP A 207 -1.76 -18.80 -5.75
CA ASP A 207 -3.08 -19.27 -6.20
C ASP A 207 -3.86 -18.29 -7.10
N ASN A 208 -3.19 -17.37 -7.79
CA ASN A 208 -3.82 -16.55 -8.84
C ASN A 208 -3.57 -17.15 -10.22
N LYS A 209 -4.51 -16.99 -11.16
CA LYS A 209 -4.35 -17.53 -12.53
C LYS A 209 -3.26 -16.84 -13.35
N THR A 210 -3.05 -15.53 -13.17
CA THR A 210 -2.13 -14.70 -13.98
C THR A 210 -1.72 -13.42 -13.24
N ARG A 211 -0.82 -12.63 -13.84
CA ARG A 211 -0.38 -11.30 -13.39
C ARG A 211 0.16 -11.34 -11.95
N ASN A 212 1.24 -12.08 -11.73
CA ASN A 212 1.85 -12.28 -10.39
C ASN A 212 3.27 -11.70 -10.24
N PRO A 213 3.51 -10.39 -10.44
CA PRO A 213 2.67 -9.36 -11.05
C PRO A 213 2.79 -9.30 -12.59
N LYS A 214 1.96 -8.45 -13.23
CA LYS A 214 2.25 -7.91 -14.56
C LYS A 214 2.83 -6.51 -14.43
N VAL A 215 4.07 -6.32 -14.88
CA VAL A 215 4.84 -5.09 -14.67
C VAL A 215 4.97 -4.24 -15.94
N LYS A 216 4.95 -2.92 -15.74
CA LYS A 216 5.31 -1.87 -16.71
C LYS A 216 6.06 -0.75 -15.96
N GLY A 217 6.97 -0.03 -16.62
CA GLY A 217 7.77 1.01 -15.98
C GLY A 217 8.90 0.47 -15.09
N VAL A 218 9.41 1.30 -14.18
CA VAL A 218 10.51 0.93 -13.27
C VAL A 218 10.00 0.04 -12.15
N ASN A 219 10.55 -1.17 -12.05
CA ASN A 219 10.14 -2.15 -11.05
C ASN A 219 11.35 -2.79 -10.37
N GLU A 220 11.29 -2.92 -9.05
CA GLU A 220 12.22 -3.70 -8.24
C GLU A 220 11.47 -4.93 -7.72
N PHE A 221 11.96 -6.13 -8.03
CA PHE A 221 11.32 -7.39 -7.64
C PHE A 221 12.33 -8.32 -6.97
N VAL A 222 12.40 -8.28 -5.63
CA VAL A 222 13.50 -8.88 -4.86
C VAL A 222 12.97 -9.89 -3.83
N ASN A 223 13.52 -11.11 -3.85
CA ASN A 223 13.24 -12.18 -2.88
C ASN A 223 11.75 -12.54 -2.73
N ASN A 224 10.98 -12.43 -3.80
CA ASN A 224 9.58 -12.80 -3.81
C ASN A 224 9.39 -14.29 -4.15
N ILE A 225 8.27 -14.84 -3.68
CA ILE A 225 7.83 -16.19 -4.03
C ILE A 225 6.57 -16.06 -4.89
N ILE A 226 6.57 -16.76 -6.03
CA ILE A 226 5.38 -16.94 -6.86
C ILE A 226 5.08 -18.44 -6.89
N TYR A 227 3.90 -18.84 -6.46
CA TYR A 227 3.56 -20.26 -6.32
C TYR A 227 2.14 -20.57 -6.81
N ASN A 228 1.97 -21.76 -7.39
CA ASN A 228 0.67 -22.30 -7.83
C ASN A 228 -0.17 -21.33 -8.67
N TRP A 229 0.48 -20.65 -9.63
CA TRP A 229 -0.24 -19.80 -10.58
C TRP A 229 -0.87 -20.64 -11.70
N GLY A 230 -1.89 -20.09 -12.35
CA GLY A 230 -2.55 -20.72 -13.50
C GLY A 230 -1.80 -20.55 -14.83
N GLY A 231 -2.49 -20.74 -15.96
CA GLY A 231 -1.85 -20.71 -17.27
C GLY A 231 -1.40 -19.34 -17.78
N GLY A 232 -1.71 -18.23 -17.10
CA GLY A 232 -1.47 -16.89 -17.63
C GLY A 232 -0.17 -16.22 -17.20
N GLY A 233 0.75 -16.96 -16.57
CA GLY A 233 2.10 -16.48 -16.22
C GLY A 233 2.28 -16.07 -14.76
N GLY A 234 3.46 -16.38 -14.23
CA GLY A 234 3.92 -15.96 -12.91
C GLY A 234 4.30 -14.49 -12.94
N TYR A 235 5.52 -14.17 -13.36
CA TYR A 235 5.95 -12.80 -13.59
C TYR A 235 5.80 -12.43 -15.07
N ILE A 236 5.09 -11.33 -15.38
CA ILE A 236 4.87 -10.87 -16.76
C ILE A 236 5.51 -9.49 -16.93
N ALA A 237 6.41 -9.36 -17.90
CA ALA A 237 7.00 -8.07 -18.28
C ALA A 237 6.58 -7.70 -19.70
N GLY A 238 6.09 -6.47 -19.90
CA GLY A 238 6.09 -5.84 -21.22
C GLY A 238 4.92 -6.12 -22.17
N ASP A 239 3.84 -6.78 -21.75
CA ASP A 239 2.67 -6.96 -22.65
C ASP A 239 1.73 -5.74 -22.61
N SER A 240 1.42 -5.20 -23.79
CA SER A 240 0.43 -4.13 -24.03
C SER A 240 -0.94 -4.54 -23.53
#